data_AF-A0A7X4B1I2-F1
#
_entry.id   AF-A0A7X4B1I2-F1
#
_cell.length_a   1.000
_cell.length_b   1.000
_cell.length_c   1.000
_cell.angle_alpha   90.00
_cell.angle_beta   90.00
_cell.angle_gamma   90.00
#
_symmetry.space_group_name_H-M   'P 1'
#
loop_
_entity.id
_entity.type
_entity.pdbx_description
1 polymer ?
#
loop_
_entity_poly.entity_id
_entity_poly.type
_entity_poly.pdbx_seq_one_letter_code
_entity_poly.pdbx_strand_id
1 'polypeptide(L)'
;MREAITMWKYTRMVVLVALTAAMYAAVLIPFKLLPIIPGITELRPANVFPVICSLMFGPAGAWGAAFGNLIGDLMGGTYGLGSYFGMVGNFLLGYIPYRLWRMLTSKEPGAWSPAMLARYLYVTLLASIACGVTVGWGLDILGLVPFHVLGPLISINNFVTAAILGPLLLPVLYKRVKQWGLLYHDVMDSADLSRGRLPHLAHVVMVLALFGSLYAGVSISLGLNEEAARTIPLLFGLEITAPESLLMPAGASVGMGLLPLMVLLVIACLLI
;
A
#
# COMPACT_ATOMS: atom_id res chain seq x y z
N MET A 1 -0.19 -14.91 1.23
CA MET A 1 -0.57 -14.29 2.54
C MET A 1 -0.38 -15.20 3.76
N ARG A 2 -0.11 -16.52 3.62
CA ARG A 2 0.15 -17.41 4.78
C ARG A 2 1.22 -16.83 5.73
N GLU A 3 2.30 -16.34 5.16
CA GLU A 3 3.44 -15.78 5.90
C GLU A 3 3.07 -14.55 6.73
N ALA A 4 2.05 -13.79 6.35
CA ALA A 4 1.55 -12.65 7.13
C ALA A 4 0.89 -13.10 8.45
N ILE A 5 0.47 -14.36 8.54
CA ILE A 5 -0.16 -14.95 9.72
C ILE A 5 0.85 -15.83 10.46
N THR A 6 1.60 -16.68 9.76
CA THR A 6 2.51 -17.63 10.40
C THR A 6 3.74 -16.97 11.01
N MET A 7 4.13 -15.76 10.57
CA MET A 7 5.26 -15.04 11.17
C MET A 7 5.09 -14.79 12.68
N TRP A 8 3.85 -14.69 13.17
CA TRP A 8 3.56 -14.44 14.59
C TRP A 8 3.99 -15.58 15.51
N LYS A 9 4.26 -16.78 14.97
CA LYS A 9 4.84 -17.90 15.71
C LYS A 9 6.30 -17.65 16.13
N TYR A 10 6.99 -16.77 15.41
CA TYR A 10 8.43 -16.54 15.57
C TYR A 10 8.67 -15.27 16.40
N THR A 11 9.21 -15.42 17.62
CA THR A 11 9.49 -14.27 18.50
C THR A 11 10.34 -13.19 17.84
N ARG A 12 11.34 -13.58 17.04
CA ARG A 12 12.17 -12.63 16.28
C ARG A 12 11.36 -11.80 15.28
N MET A 13 10.36 -12.39 14.62
CA MET A 13 9.47 -11.64 13.71
C MET A 13 8.63 -10.62 14.47
N VAL A 14 8.10 -10.99 15.64
CA VAL A 14 7.35 -10.06 16.50
C VAL A 14 8.22 -8.87 16.91
N VAL A 15 9.49 -9.11 17.26
CA VAL A 15 10.44 -8.03 17.56
C VAL A 15 10.71 -7.16 16.32
N LEU A 16 10.85 -7.75 15.13
CA LEU A 16 11.05 -7.01 13.88
C LEU A 16 9.83 -6.16 13.48
N VAL A 17 8.61 -6.59 13.82
CA VAL A 17 7.38 -5.77 13.70
C VAL A 17 7.52 -4.53 14.58
N ALA A 18 7.83 -4.72 15.86
CA ALA A 18 7.97 -3.61 16.82
C ALA A 18 9.09 -2.65 16.40
N LEU A 19 10.24 -3.17 15.95
CA LEU A 19 11.36 -2.37 15.45
C LEU A 19 10.96 -1.56 14.22
N THR A 20 10.29 -2.18 13.25
CA THR A 20 9.84 -1.49 12.03
C THR A 20 8.80 -0.41 12.37
N ALA A 21 7.83 -0.72 13.24
CA ALA A 21 6.83 0.24 13.68
C ALA A 21 7.46 1.42 14.41
N ALA A 22 8.42 1.17 15.31
CA ALA A 22 9.13 2.20 16.05
C ALA A 22 9.96 3.10 15.13
N MET A 23 10.75 2.54 14.20
CA MET A 23 11.52 3.33 13.23
C MET A 23 10.60 4.17 12.35
N TYR A 24 9.51 3.57 11.86
CA TYR A 24 8.57 4.25 10.99
C TYR A 24 7.88 5.40 11.73
N ALA A 25 7.31 5.14 12.91
CA ALA A 25 6.63 6.15 13.72
C ALA A 25 7.59 7.26 14.19
N ALA A 26 8.81 6.91 14.62
CA ALA A 26 9.79 7.87 15.11
C ALA A 26 10.19 8.92 14.05
N VAL A 27 10.26 8.51 12.78
CA VAL A 27 10.50 9.45 11.68
C VAL A 27 9.21 10.10 11.20
N LEU A 28 8.06 9.45 11.33
CA LEU A 28 6.77 10.02 10.90
C LEU A 28 6.32 11.17 11.81
N ILE A 29 6.44 11.02 13.13
CA ILE A 29 5.90 11.97 14.13
C ILE A 29 6.45 13.40 13.97
N PRO A 30 7.77 13.65 13.85
CA PRO A 30 8.29 15.02 13.70
C PRO A 30 7.76 15.74 12.45
N PHE A 31 7.52 14.99 11.38
CA PHE A 31 7.06 15.56 10.11
C PHE A 31 5.56 15.87 10.10
N LYS A 32 4.81 15.48 11.13
CA LYS A 32 3.42 15.94 11.30
C LYS A 32 3.32 17.44 11.56
N LEU A 33 4.43 18.10 11.88
CA LEU A 33 4.53 19.57 11.94
C LEU A 33 4.59 20.22 10.54
N LEU A 34 4.74 19.43 9.47
CA LEU A 34 4.82 19.88 8.07
C LEU A 34 3.69 19.27 7.23
N PRO A 35 2.41 19.61 7.52
CA PRO A 35 1.28 19.05 6.79
C PRO A 35 1.25 19.55 5.33
N ILE A 36 0.91 18.64 4.41
CA ILE A 36 0.54 18.98 3.03
C ILE A 36 -0.95 19.31 2.98
N ILE A 37 -1.77 18.48 3.64
CA ILE A 37 -3.18 18.75 3.94
C ILE A 37 -3.35 18.68 5.46
N PRO A 38 -3.65 19.80 6.15
CA PRO A 38 -3.79 19.83 7.60
C PRO A 38 -4.74 18.75 8.12
N GLY A 39 -4.29 17.98 9.12
CA GLY A 39 -5.08 16.91 9.75
C GLY A 39 -5.24 15.62 8.95
N ILE A 40 -4.72 15.55 7.72
CA ILE A 40 -4.92 14.40 6.80
C ILE A 40 -3.60 13.78 6.37
N THR A 41 -2.69 14.57 5.79
CA THR A 41 -1.43 14.05 5.23
C THR A 41 -0.32 15.09 5.25
N GLU A 42 0.90 14.62 5.48
CA GLU A 42 2.10 15.39 5.69
C GLU A 42 3.20 15.04 4.68
N LEU A 43 4.31 15.78 4.70
CA LEU A 43 5.52 15.30 4.05
C LEU A 43 6.01 14.06 4.81
N ARG A 44 6.12 12.90 4.17
CA ARG A 44 6.39 11.63 4.88
C ARG A 44 7.70 10.97 4.45
N PRO A 45 8.87 11.52 4.82
CA PRO A 45 10.16 10.86 4.56
C PRO A 45 10.24 9.45 5.16
N ALA A 46 9.45 9.20 6.21
CA ALA A 46 9.31 7.92 6.86
C ALA A 46 8.80 6.80 5.92
N ASN A 47 8.13 7.12 4.81
CA ASN A 47 7.55 6.14 3.88
C ASN A 47 8.58 5.26 3.17
N VAL A 48 9.87 5.59 3.27
CA VAL A 48 10.95 4.69 2.85
C VAL A 48 10.98 3.40 3.70
N PHE A 49 10.70 3.50 5.01
CA PHE A 49 10.82 2.38 5.96
C PHE A 49 9.87 1.22 5.65
N PRO A 50 8.56 1.43 5.40
CA PRO A 50 7.66 0.36 4.97
C PRO A 50 8.23 -0.50 3.83
N VAL A 51 8.82 0.13 2.82
CA VAL A 51 9.36 -0.57 1.64
C VAL A 51 10.66 -1.31 1.99
N ILE A 52 11.67 -0.62 2.52
CA ILE A 52 12.99 -1.23 2.76
C ILE A 52 12.94 -2.27 3.89
N CYS A 53 12.18 -2.01 4.96
CA CYS A 53 12.02 -2.96 6.05
C CYS A 53 11.25 -4.20 5.59
N SER A 54 10.30 -4.09 4.66
CA SER A 54 9.61 -5.28 4.15
C SER A 54 10.45 -6.09 3.16
N LEU A 55 11.34 -5.45 2.40
CA LEU A 55 12.32 -6.17 1.59
C LEU A 55 13.32 -6.97 2.45
N MET A 56 13.62 -6.50 3.67
CA MET A 56 14.52 -7.15 4.63
C MET A 56 13.81 -8.15 5.55
N PHE A 57 12.74 -7.73 6.20
CA PHE A 57 12.01 -8.44 7.27
C PHE A 57 10.68 -9.05 6.80
N GLY A 58 10.36 -8.94 5.51
CA GLY A 58 9.21 -9.61 4.90
C GLY A 58 7.87 -9.23 5.55
N PRO A 59 7.05 -10.21 5.99
CA PRO A 59 5.76 -9.93 6.60
C PRO A 59 5.85 -9.08 7.88
N ALA A 60 6.96 -9.18 8.63
CA ALA A 60 7.17 -8.35 9.82
C ALA A 60 7.33 -6.88 9.47
N GLY A 61 7.99 -6.58 8.34
CA GLY A 61 8.09 -5.21 7.84
C GLY A 61 6.72 -4.63 7.45
N ALA A 62 5.86 -5.45 6.83
CA ALA A 62 4.51 -5.03 6.43
C ALA A 62 3.60 -4.74 7.63
N TRP A 63 3.58 -5.63 8.63
CA TRP A 63 2.85 -5.37 9.87
C TRP A 63 3.43 -4.20 10.66
N GLY A 64 4.76 -4.07 10.68
CA GLY A 64 5.42 -2.94 11.29
C GLY A 64 5.03 -1.61 10.65
N ALA A 65 4.91 -1.56 9.33
CA ALA A 65 4.40 -0.37 8.62
C ALA A 65 2.95 -0.05 9.02
N ALA A 66 2.09 -1.06 9.10
CA ALA A 66 0.69 -0.92 9.49
C ALA A 66 0.55 -0.31 10.90
N PHE A 67 1.23 -0.91 11.89
CA PHE A 67 1.18 -0.42 13.27
C PHE A 67 1.95 0.89 13.46
N GLY A 68 3.07 1.08 12.76
CA GLY A 68 3.82 2.33 12.80
C GLY A 68 3.01 3.52 12.31
N ASN A 69 2.21 3.34 11.25
CA ASN A 69 1.26 4.38 10.81
C ASN A 69 0.23 4.68 11.90
N LEU A 70 -0.38 3.65 12.49
CA LEU A 70 -1.40 3.81 13.51
C LEU A 70 -0.86 4.53 14.76
N ILE A 71 0.36 4.18 15.20
CA ILE A 71 1.06 4.86 16.29
C ILE A 71 1.33 6.31 15.92
N GLY A 72 1.79 6.57 14.70
CA GLY A 72 1.99 7.93 14.20
C GLY A 72 0.70 8.76 14.20
N ASP A 73 -0.44 8.16 13.87
CA ASP A 73 -1.77 8.80 13.93
C ASP A 73 -2.20 9.11 15.36
N LEU A 74 -2.01 8.16 16.28
CA LEU A 74 -2.30 8.35 17.70
C LEU A 74 -1.45 9.46 18.32
N MET A 75 -0.13 9.39 18.14
CA MET A 75 0.79 10.36 18.74
C MET A 75 0.79 11.72 18.02
N GLY A 76 0.41 11.73 16.75
CA GLY A 76 0.30 12.93 15.93
C GLY A 76 -1.03 13.68 16.06
N GLY A 77 -1.98 13.17 16.84
CA GLY A 77 -3.29 13.79 17.01
C GLY A 77 -4.22 13.71 15.78
N THR A 78 -3.95 12.80 14.84
CA THR A 78 -4.78 12.59 13.63
C THR A 78 -5.52 11.26 13.64
N TYR A 79 -5.60 10.60 14.80
CA TYR A 79 -6.29 9.32 14.95
C TYR A 79 -7.80 9.44 14.77
N GLY A 80 -8.38 8.55 13.96
CA GLY A 80 -9.82 8.44 13.76
C GLY A 80 -10.19 7.21 12.93
N LEU A 81 -11.44 7.15 12.43
CA LEU A 81 -11.90 6.04 11.60
C LEU A 81 -11.05 5.86 10.32
N GLY A 82 -10.53 6.96 9.76
CA GLY A 82 -9.60 6.95 8.62
C GLY A 82 -8.28 6.20 8.91
N SER A 83 -7.83 6.15 10.17
CA SER A 83 -6.56 5.50 10.54
C SER A 83 -6.56 3.99 10.30
N TYR A 84 -7.72 3.34 10.27
CA TYR A 84 -7.81 1.91 9.92
C TYR A 84 -7.54 1.67 8.43
N PHE A 85 -8.01 2.57 7.56
CA PHE A 85 -7.63 2.54 6.14
C PHE A 85 -6.15 2.89 5.95
N GLY A 86 -5.63 3.84 6.74
CA GLY A 86 -4.20 4.12 6.86
C GLY A 86 -3.38 2.88 7.23
N MET A 87 -3.82 2.12 8.23
CA MET A 87 -3.19 0.88 8.68
C MET A 87 -3.15 -0.17 7.55
N VAL A 88 -4.28 -0.41 6.87
CA VAL A 88 -4.35 -1.37 5.74
C VAL A 88 -3.50 -0.90 4.55
N GLY A 89 -3.58 0.37 4.19
CA GLY A 89 -2.77 0.95 3.12
C GLY A 89 -1.27 0.82 3.39
N ASN A 90 -0.83 1.08 4.63
CA ASN A 90 0.57 0.91 5.01
C ASN A 90 0.99 -0.55 5.13
N PHE A 91 0.10 -1.46 5.51
CA PHE A 91 0.35 -2.89 5.38
C PHE A 91 0.67 -3.26 3.93
N LEU A 92 -0.16 -2.80 2.97
CA LEU A 92 0.06 -3.05 1.54
C LEU A 92 1.35 -2.38 1.02
N LEU A 93 1.68 -1.19 1.52
CA LEU A 93 2.91 -0.47 1.21
C LEU A 93 4.16 -1.31 1.53
N GLY A 94 4.11 -2.14 2.58
CA GLY A 94 5.17 -3.07 2.91
C GLY A 94 5.01 -4.46 2.27
N TYR A 95 3.78 -4.97 2.21
CA TYR A 95 3.50 -6.34 1.75
C TYR A 95 3.80 -6.53 0.25
N ILE A 96 3.40 -5.57 -0.58
CA ILE A 96 3.54 -5.66 -2.03
C ILE A 96 5.02 -5.69 -2.46
N PRO A 97 5.93 -4.82 -1.96
CA PRO A 97 7.35 -4.88 -2.29
C PRO A 97 7.97 -6.22 -1.92
N TYR A 98 7.66 -6.73 -0.73
CA TYR A 98 8.13 -8.04 -0.28
C TYR A 98 7.73 -9.17 -1.25
N ARG A 99 6.44 -9.24 -1.60
CA ARG A 99 5.91 -10.31 -2.46
C ARG A 99 6.39 -10.20 -3.90
N LEU A 100 6.29 -9.02 -4.50
CA LEU A 100 6.70 -8.80 -5.87
C LEU A 100 8.20 -8.98 -6.04
N TRP A 101 9.01 -8.55 -5.07
CA TRP A 101 10.45 -8.76 -5.15
C TRP A 101 10.80 -10.25 -5.26
N ARG A 102 10.24 -11.08 -4.36
CA ARG A 102 10.42 -12.55 -4.36
C ARG A 102 9.95 -13.21 -5.66
N MET A 103 8.94 -12.65 -6.31
CA MET A 103 8.44 -13.15 -7.59
C MET A 103 9.35 -12.73 -8.76
N LEU A 104 9.78 -11.46 -8.79
CA LEU A 104 10.49 -10.86 -9.91
C LEU A 104 11.98 -11.21 -9.94
N THR A 105 12.57 -11.55 -8.78
CA THR A 105 13.99 -11.90 -8.69
C THR A 105 14.33 -12.66 -7.41
N SER A 106 15.36 -13.51 -7.49
CA SER A 106 16.02 -14.12 -6.33
C SER A 106 17.20 -13.29 -5.81
N LYS A 107 17.55 -12.17 -6.48
CA LYS A 107 18.68 -11.33 -6.11
C LYS A 107 18.39 -10.52 -4.86
N GLU A 108 19.43 -10.32 -4.07
CA GLU A 108 19.37 -9.52 -2.86
C GLU A 108 19.10 -8.04 -3.20
N PRO A 109 18.15 -7.39 -2.51
CA PRO A 109 17.93 -5.96 -2.66
C PRO A 109 19.13 -5.18 -2.11
N GLY A 110 19.43 -4.01 -2.70
CA GLY A 110 20.57 -3.16 -2.33
C GLY A 110 21.84 -3.36 -3.18
N ALA A 111 21.96 -4.47 -3.91
CA ALA A 111 23.03 -4.64 -4.90
C ALA A 111 22.61 -4.03 -6.25
N TRP A 112 22.85 -2.73 -6.41
CA TRP A 112 22.30 -1.98 -7.55
C TRP A 112 23.00 -2.26 -8.87
N SER A 113 22.19 -2.70 -9.83
CA SER A 113 22.40 -2.52 -11.27
C SER A 113 21.18 -1.78 -11.83
N PRO A 114 21.24 -1.22 -13.06
CA PRO A 114 20.08 -0.54 -13.66
C PRO A 114 18.81 -1.40 -13.63
N ALA A 115 18.94 -2.70 -13.89
CA ALA A 115 17.82 -3.64 -13.87
C ALA A 115 17.29 -3.92 -12.44
N MET A 116 18.14 -3.86 -11.41
CA MET A 116 17.72 -4.02 -10.01
C MET A 116 17.05 -2.75 -9.49
N LEU A 117 17.58 -1.58 -9.86
CA LEU A 117 16.98 -0.30 -9.53
C LEU A 117 15.60 -0.16 -10.20
N ALA A 118 15.46 -0.54 -11.48
CA ALA A 118 14.18 -0.55 -12.18
C ALA A 118 13.15 -1.44 -11.48
N ARG A 119 13.54 -2.66 -11.04
CA ARG A 119 12.66 -3.53 -10.25
C ARG A 119 12.27 -2.89 -8.92
N TYR A 120 13.21 -2.25 -8.24
CA TYR A 120 12.96 -1.58 -6.96
C TYR A 120 11.94 -0.45 -7.12
N LEU A 121 12.16 0.42 -8.10
CA LEU A 121 11.24 1.51 -8.42
C LEU A 121 9.86 0.97 -8.81
N TYR A 122 9.81 -0.10 -9.60
CA TYR A 122 8.56 -0.74 -10.00
C TYR A 122 7.74 -1.25 -8.82
N VAL A 123 8.34 -2.05 -7.92
CA VAL A 123 7.60 -2.57 -6.76
C VAL A 123 7.23 -1.47 -5.77
N THR A 124 8.07 -0.44 -5.65
CA THR A 124 7.80 0.75 -4.82
C THR A 124 6.63 1.55 -5.37
N LEU A 125 6.54 1.71 -6.69
CA LEU A 125 5.42 2.39 -7.35
C LEU A 125 4.10 1.68 -7.08
N LEU A 126 4.04 0.36 -7.33
CA LEU A 126 2.81 -0.40 -7.11
C LEU A 126 2.38 -0.39 -5.64
N ALA A 127 3.32 -0.51 -4.70
CA ALA A 127 3.04 -0.43 -3.28
C ALA A 127 2.53 0.95 -2.85
N SER A 128 3.11 2.01 -3.42
CA SER A 128 2.71 3.39 -3.15
C SER A 128 1.30 3.66 -3.66
N ILE A 129 0.98 3.19 -4.87
CA ILE A 129 -0.37 3.25 -5.44
C ILE A 129 -1.34 2.46 -4.55
N ALA A 130 -1.01 1.23 -4.14
CA ALA A 130 -1.87 0.41 -3.30
C ALA A 130 -2.22 1.09 -1.97
N CYS A 131 -1.24 1.74 -1.35
CA CYS A 131 -1.47 2.55 -0.15
C CYS A 131 -2.38 3.73 -0.46
N GLY A 132 -2.06 4.52 -1.50
CA GLY A 132 -2.84 5.70 -1.88
C GLY A 132 -4.28 5.39 -2.25
N VAL A 133 -4.54 4.36 -3.07
CA VAL A 133 -5.91 3.97 -3.44
C VAL A 133 -6.68 3.45 -2.23
N THR A 134 -6.06 2.69 -1.34
CA THR A 134 -6.74 2.16 -0.13
C THR A 134 -7.12 3.28 0.82
N VAL A 135 -6.20 4.21 1.09
CA VAL A 135 -6.45 5.32 2.01
C VAL A 135 -7.40 6.34 1.38
N GLY A 136 -7.18 6.70 0.12
CA GLY A 136 -8.06 7.58 -0.64
C GLY A 136 -9.50 7.05 -0.69
N TRP A 137 -9.68 5.77 -1.02
CA TRP A 137 -10.99 5.12 -1.07
C TRP A 137 -11.69 5.13 0.29
N GLY A 138 -10.95 4.79 1.35
CA GLY A 138 -11.50 4.78 2.71
C GLY A 138 -11.93 6.15 3.22
N LEU A 139 -11.10 7.17 3.04
CA LEU A 139 -11.40 8.52 3.51
C LEU A 139 -12.51 9.20 2.69
N ASP A 140 -12.62 8.85 1.41
CA ASP A 140 -13.69 9.32 0.54
C ASP A 140 -15.05 8.70 0.91
N ILE A 141 -15.10 7.39 1.21
CA ILE A 141 -16.30 6.72 1.76
C ILE A 141 -16.75 7.38 3.07
N LEU A 142 -15.79 7.77 3.93
CA LEU A 142 -16.09 8.46 5.18
C LEU A 142 -16.51 9.92 5.00
N GLY A 143 -16.51 10.44 3.77
CA GLY A 143 -16.83 11.84 3.45
C GLY A 143 -15.81 12.85 3.97
N LEU A 144 -14.58 12.40 4.27
CA LEU A 144 -13.55 13.25 4.87
C LEU A 144 -12.77 14.03 3.81
N VAL A 145 -12.28 13.34 2.78
CA VAL A 145 -11.47 13.95 1.72
C VAL A 145 -11.75 13.26 0.38
N PRO A 146 -11.93 14.02 -0.72
CA PRO A 146 -12.17 13.44 -2.03
C PRO A 146 -11.03 12.55 -2.53
N PHE A 147 -11.37 11.43 -3.15
CA PHE A 147 -10.41 10.47 -3.70
C PHE A 147 -9.46 11.09 -4.72
N HIS A 148 -9.98 11.93 -5.63
CA HIS A 148 -9.17 12.55 -6.69
C HIS A 148 -8.03 13.44 -6.14
N VAL A 149 -8.17 13.93 -4.91
CA VAL A 149 -7.10 14.63 -4.20
C VAL A 149 -6.20 13.62 -3.50
N LEU A 150 -6.78 12.80 -2.61
CA LEU A 150 -5.98 12.06 -1.64
C LEU A 150 -5.28 10.83 -2.23
N GLY A 151 -5.96 10.08 -3.10
CA GLY A 151 -5.42 8.86 -3.70
C GLY A 151 -4.12 9.11 -4.48
N PRO A 152 -4.12 10.01 -5.48
CA PRO A 152 -2.92 10.38 -6.22
C PRO A 152 -1.85 11.01 -5.34
N LEU A 153 -2.22 11.92 -4.43
CA LEU A 153 -1.26 12.63 -3.58
C LEU A 153 -0.48 11.68 -2.67
N ILE A 154 -1.16 10.75 -1.99
CA ILE A 154 -0.49 9.73 -1.16
C ILE A 154 0.38 8.82 -2.03
N SER A 155 -0.11 8.41 -3.21
CA SER A 155 0.66 7.56 -4.12
C SER A 155 1.98 8.21 -4.53
N ILE A 156 1.94 9.50 -4.90
CA ILE A 156 3.13 10.26 -5.31
C ILE A 156 4.07 10.48 -4.12
N ASN A 157 3.53 10.92 -2.97
CA ASN A 157 4.33 11.20 -1.78
C ASN A 157 5.10 9.97 -1.29
N ASN A 158 4.41 8.83 -1.19
CA ASN A 158 5.01 7.55 -0.82
C ASN A 158 6.09 7.14 -1.84
N PHE A 159 5.77 7.23 -3.13
CA PHE A 159 6.68 6.80 -4.20
C PHE A 159 7.95 7.65 -4.25
N VAL A 160 7.83 8.98 -4.30
CA VAL A 160 8.96 9.90 -4.41
C VAL A 160 9.94 9.69 -3.26
N THR A 161 9.42 9.61 -2.03
CA THR A 161 10.24 9.39 -0.84
C THR A 161 11.01 8.07 -0.93
N ALA A 162 10.29 6.97 -1.16
CA ALA A 162 10.90 5.64 -1.16
C ALA A 162 11.84 5.45 -2.37
N ALA A 163 11.50 6.01 -3.53
CA ALA A 163 12.33 5.97 -4.73
C ALA A 163 13.66 6.71 -4.57
N ILE A 164 13.69 7.80 -3.79
CA ILE A 164 14.90 8.59 -3.55
C ILE A 164 15.71 8.00 -2.39
N LEU A 165 15.09 7.80 -1.23
CA LEU A 165 15.81 7.39 -0.02
C LEU A 165 16.12 5.89 -0.01
N GLY A 166 15.27 5.07 -0.61
CA GLY A 166 15.41 3.62 -0.61
C GLY A 166 16.70 3.11 -1.25
N PRO A 167 17.07 3.56 -2.46
CA PRO A 167 18.34 3.20 -3.08
C PRO A 167 19.57 3.62 -2.28
N LEU A 168 19.46 4.67 -1.46
CA LEU A 168 20.56 5.15 -0.61
C LEU A 168 20.68 4.32 0.67
N LEU A 169 19.56 4.06 1.34
CA LEU A 169 19.54 3.42 2.65
C LEU A 169 19.64 1.89 2.57
N LEU A 170 18.96 1.27 1.61
CA LEU A 170 18.83 -0.18 1.55
C LEU A 170 20.16 -0.93 1.42
N PRO A 171 21.15 -0.52 0.59
CA PRO A 171 22.44 -1.22 0.51
C PRO A 171 23.19 -1.29 1.85
N VAL A 172 23.13 -0.19 2.61
CA VAL A 172 23.82 -0.05 3.90
C VAL A 172 23.13 -0.90 4.96
N LEU A 173 21.81 -0.76 5.08
CA LEU A 173 21.02 -1.48 6.08
C LEU A 173 20.96 -2.98 5.77
N TYR A 174 20.78 -3.36 4.51
CA TYR A 174 20.67 -4.76 4.09
C TYR A 174 21.92 -5.55 4.47
N LYS A 175 23.12 -5.00 4.23
CA LYS A 175 24.39 -5.63 4.63
C LYS A 175 24.43 -5.91 6.13
N ARG A 176 23.98 -4.95 6.96
CA ARG A 176 23.99 -5.09 8.42
C ARG A 176 22.96 -6.09 8.91
N VAL A 177 21.73 -6.02 8.40
CA VAL A 177 20.64 -6.96 8.72
C VAL A 177 21.02 -8.40 8.35
N LYS A 178 21.64 -8.59 7.18
CA LYS A 178 22.12 -9.90 6.72
C LYS A 178 23.20 -10.45 7.65
N GLN A 179 24.17 -9.64 8.07
CA GLN A 179 25.21 -10.05 9.01
C GLN A 179 24.65 -10.49 10.37
N TRP A 180 23.51 -9.94 10.77
CA TRP A 180 22.82 -10.30 12.01
C TRP A 180 21.88 -11.50 11.87
N GLY A 181 21.73 -12.06 10.66
CA GLY A 181 20.81 -13.18 10.41
C GLY A 181 19.35 -12.79 10.69
N LEU A 182 18.99 -11.54 10.38
CA LEU A 182 17.66 -10.98 10.64
C LEU A 182 16.80 -10.87 9.38
N LEU A 183 17.24 -11.43 8.23
CA LEU A 183 16.38 -11.46 7.05
C LEU A 183 15.20 -12.39 7.30
N TYR A 184 14.07 -12.13 6.65
CA TYR A 184 12.86 -12.93 6.90
C TYR A 184 13.05 -14.43 6.65
N HIS A 185 13.91 -14.78 5.69
CA HIS A 185 14.22 -16.15 5.34
C HIS A 185 15.34 -16.78 6.19
N ASP A 186 16.03 -15.99 7.02
CA ASP A 186 16.94 -16.51 8.05
C ASP A 186 16.17 -16.92 9.31
N VAL A 187 14.98 -16.32 9.52
CA VAL A 187 14.18 -16.46 10.75
C VAL A 187 12.98 -17.38 10.56
N MET A 188 12.29 -17.33 9.40
CA MET A 188 11.12 -18.18 9.13
C MET A 188 11.51 -19.44 8.37
N ASP A 189 10.82 -20.54 8.69
CA ASP A 189 10.97 -21.78 7.93
C ASP A 189 10.41 -21.62 6.51
N SER A 190 11.08 -22.26 5.55
CA SER A 190 10.67 -22.22 4.14
C SER A 190 9.24 -22.76 3.90
N ALA A 191 8.73 -23.63 4.77
CA ALA A 191 7.36 -24.15 4.72
C ALA A 191 6.29 -23.09 5.08
N ASP A 192 6.66 -22.09 5.88
CA ASP A 192 5.80 -20.97 6.26
C ASP A 192 5.87 -19.81 5.24
N LEU A 193 6.87 -19.80 4.35
CA LEU A 193 7.00 -18.87 3.23
C LEU A 193 6.24 -19.36 2.00
N SER A 194 5.14 -18.68 1.65
CA SER A 194 4.36 -19.05 0.47
C SER A 194 5.09 -18.70 -0.84
N ARG A 195 4.82 -19.48 -1.91
CA ARG A 195 5.40 -19.29 -3.26
C ARG A 195 4.44 -18.59 -4.25
N GLY A 196 3.23 -18.23 -3.81
CA GLY A 196 2.14 -17.83 -4.70
C GLY A 196 1.51 -19.04 -5.41
N ARG A 197 0.22 -18.96 -5.75
CA ARG A 197 -0.49 -20.00 -6.51
C ARG A 197 -0.47 -19.72 -8.01
N LEU A 198 -0.71 -18.46 -8.37
CA LEU A 198 -0.76 -17.97 -9.76
C LEU A 198 -0.02 -16.62 -9.84
N PRO A 199 1.28 -16.57 -9.54
CA PRO A 199 1.97 -15.32 -9.24
C PRO A 199 1.97 -14.32 -10.41
N HIS A 200 2.16 -14.78 -11.64
CA HIS A 200 2.13 -13.90 -12.82
C HIS A 200 0.74 -13.34 -13.11
N LEU A 201 -0.30 -14.18 -13.00
CA LEU A 201 -1.68 -13.71 -13.17
C LEU A 201 -2.04 -12.71 -12.06
N ALA A 202 -1.69 -13.03 -10.81
CA ALA A 202 -1.90 -12.17 -9.66
C ALA A 202 -1.20 -10.82 -9.84
N HIS A 203 0.02 -10.83 -10.38
CA HIS A 203 0.76 -9.61 -10.68
C HIS A 203 0.07 -8.75 -11.75
N VAL A 204 -0.40 -9.35 -12.85
CA VAL A 204 -1.17 -8.62 -13.89
C VAL A 204 -2.47 -8.06 -13.31
N VAL A 205 -3.24 -8.86 -12.57
CA VAL A 205 -4.48 -8.44 -11.92
C VAL A 205 -4.21 -7.30 -10.92
N MET A 206 -3.11 -7.37 -10.15
CA MET A 206 -2.69 -6.30 -9.24
C MET A 206 -2.44 -4.99 -9.99
N VAL A 207 -1.67 -5.02 -11.08
CA VAL A 207 -1.38 -3.82 -11.88
C VAL A 207 -2.68 -3.21 -12.41
N LEU A 208 -3.55 -4.03 -13.01
CA LEU A 208 -4.83 -3.57 -13.54
C LEU A 208 -5.74 -3.01 -12.44
N ALA A 209 -5.81 -3.68 -11.28
CA ALA A 209 -6.60 -3.21 -10.14
C ALA A 209 -6.08 -1.87 -9.60
N LEU A 210 -4.76 -1.69 -9.49
CA LEU A 210 -4.14 -0.49 -8.93
C LEU A 210 -4.29 0.73 -9.85
N PHE A 211 -3.87 0.60 -11.11
CA PHE A 211 -4.00 1.69 -12.08
C PHE A 211 -5.46 1.95 -12.47
N GLY A 212 -6.26 0.88 -12.57
CA GLY A 212 -7.70 0.98 -12.75
C GLY A 212 -8.37 1.73 -11.60
N SER A 213 -7.97 1.48 -10.35
CA SER A 213 -8.55 2.18 -9.18
C SER A 213 -8.18 3.66 -9.16
N LEU A 214 -6.93 4.01 -9.50
CA LEU A 214 -6.54 5.41 -9.62
C LEU A 214 -7.35 6.12 -10.71
N TYR A 215 -7.40 5.53 -11.91
CA TYR A 215 -8.11 6.12 -13.04
C TYR A 215 -9.62 6.23 -12.75
N ALA A 216 -10.28 5.11 -12.43
CA ALA A 216 -11.71 5.10 -12.15
C ALA A 216 -12.06 5.98 -10.96
N GLY A 217 -11.25 5.97 -9.90
CA GLY A 217 -11.50 6.75 -8.69
C GLY A 217 -11.40 8.25 -8.93
N VAL A 218 -10.38 8.70 -9.69
CA VAL A 218 -10.27 10.10 -10.10
C VAL A 218 -11.45 10.49 -11.00
N SER A 219 -11.77 9.68 -12.01
CA SER A 219 -12.86 9.98 -12.95
C SER A 219 -14.23 10.06 -12.28
N ILE A 220 -14.55 9.13 -11.36
CA ILE A 220 -15.80 9.15 -10.61
C ILE A 220 -15.82 10.33 -9.64
N SER A 221 -14.73 10.56 -8.90
CA SER A 221 -14.65 11.62 -7.89
C SER A 221 -14.68 13.04 -8.50
N LEU A 222 -14.26 13.21 -9.76
CA LEU A 222 -14.38 14.46 -10.51
C LEU A 222 -15.72 14.59 -11.28
N GLY A 223 -16.60 13.58 -11.22
CA GLY A 223 -17.86 13.59 -11.98
C GLY A 223 -17.67 13.45 -13.50
N LEU A 224 -16.48 13.07 -13.98
CA LEU A 224 -16.20 12.90 -15.42
C LEU A 224 -16.99 11.75 -16.05
N ASN A 225 -17.52 10.86 -15.21
CA ASN A 225 -18.38 9.76 -15.61
C ASN A 225 -19.83 9.99 -15.18
N GLU A 226 -20.26 11.21 -14.81
CA GLU A 226 -21.65 11.40 -14.37
C GLU A 226 -22.64 10.89 -15.42
N GLU A 227 -22.39 11.10 -16.71
CA GLU A 227 -23.19 10.59 -17.83
C GLU A 227 -23.19 9.05 -17.94
N ALA A 228 -22.03 8.40 -17.74
CA ALA A 228 -21.87 6.95 -17.74
C ALA A 228 -22.31 6.27 -16.41
N ALA A 229 -22.41 7.03 -15.33
CA ALA A 229 -22.94 6.61 -14.04
C ALA A 229 -24.46 6.79 -13.96
N ARG A 230 -25.07 7.59 -14.84
CA ARG A 230 -26.54 7.63 -15.01
C ARG A 230 -27.04 6.33 -15.62
N THR A 231 -26.24 5.69 -16.48
CA THR A 231 -26.60 4.48 -17.21
C THR A 231 -26.10 3.23 -16.49
N ILE A 232 -27.05 2.44 -15.99
CA ILE A 232 -26.76 1.07 -15.52
C ILE A 232 -26.79 0.17 -16.76
N PRO A 233 -25.67 -0.42 -17.21
CA PRO A 233 -25.69 -1.35 -18.32
C PRO A 233 -26.27 -2.68 -17.83
N LEU A 234 -27.45 -3.05 -18.35
CA LEU A 234 -28.01 -4.39 -18.21
C LEU A 234 -27.56 -5.25 -19.40
N LEU A 235 -27.52 -6.58 -19.17
CA LEU A 235 -27.18 -7.54 -20.21
C LEU A 235 -28.11 -7.35 -21.44
N PHE A 236 -27.55 -7.45 -22.65
CA PHE A 236 -28.24 -7.23 -23.95
C PHE A 236 -28.52 -5.77 -24.35
N GLY A 237 -27.68 -4.82 -23.93
CA GLY A 237 -27.70 -3.45 -24.50
C GLY A 237 -28.91 -2.61 -24.06
N LEU A 238 -29.54 -2.99 -22.94
CA LEU A 238 -30.56 -2.18 -22.29
C LEU A 238 -29.88 -1.28 -21.25
N GLU A 239 -30.10 0.02 -21.35
CA GLU A 239 -29.59 1.00 -20.40
C GLU A 239 -30.76 1.63 -19.64
N ILE A 240 -30.68 1.67 -18.31
CA ILE A 240 -31.63 2.40 -17.46
C ILE A 240 -30.94 3.65 -16.92
N THR A 241 -31.56 4.81 -17.15
CA THR A 241 -31.11 6.09 -16.59
C THR A 241 -31.71 6.29 -15.19
N ALA A 242 -30.88 6.32 -14.15
CA ALA A 242 -31.34 6.54 -12.78
C ALA A 242 -31.78 8.02 -12.56
N PRO A 243 -32.92 8.27 -11.87
CA PRO A 243 -33.36 9.62 -11.55
C PRO A 243 -32.43 10.30 -10.53
N GLU A 244 -32.32 11.62 -10.62
CA GLU A 244 -31.38 12.47 -9.86
C GLU A 244 -31.52 12.34 -8.33
N SER A 245 -32.72 11.97 -7.85
CA SER A 245 -33.03 11.72 -6.44
C SER A 245 -32.44 10.42 -5.87
N LEU A 246 -31.91 9.53 -6.72
CA LEU A 246 -31.23 8.28 -6.35
C LEU A 246 -29.70 8.40 -6.42
N LEU A 247 -29.17 9.58 -6.79
CA LEU A 247 -27.74 9.81 -6.85
C LEU A 247 -27.16 9.78 -5.44
N MET A 248 -26.25 8.83 -5.25
CA MET A 248 -25.44 8.71 -4.05
C MET A 248 -24.60 9.98 -3.87
N PRO A 249 -24.35 10.43 -2.62
CA PRO A 249 -23.35 11.46 -2.35
C PRO A 249 -22.02 11.09 -3.04
N ALA A 250 -21.24 12.08 -3.50
CA ALA A 250 -20.02 11.84 -4.27
C ALA A 250 -19.04 10.83 -3.64
N GLY A 251 -19.00 10.72 -2.31
CA GLY A 251 -18.19 9.70 -1.61
C GLY A 251 -18.71 8.26 -1.72
N ALA A 252 -20.03 8.08 -1.85
CA ALA A 252 -20.65 6.77 -1.99
C ALA A 252 -20.55 6.22 -3.43
N SER A 253 -20.44 7.09 -4.44
CA SER A 253 -20.24 6.66 -5.84
C SER A 253 -18.82 6.12 -6.08
N VAL A 254 -17.79 6.77 -5.55
CA VAL A 254 -16.40 6.26 -5.58
C VAL A 254 -16.28 4.99 -4.74
N GLY A 255 -16.90 4.99 -3.55
CA GLY A 255 -16.93 3.83 -2.65
C GLY A 255 -17.39 2.56 -3.36
N MET A 256 -18.55 2.61 -4.00
CA MET A 256 -19.12 1.49 -4.75
C MET A 256 -18.37 1.21 -6.06
N GLY A 257 -17.98 2.26 -6.79
CA GLY A 257 -17.32 2.12 -8.10
C GLY A 257 -15.94 1.47 -8.02
N LEU A 258 -15.21 1.67 -6.93
CA LEU A 258 -13.89 1.07 -6.72
C LEU A 258 -13.92 -0.31 -6.06
N LEU A 259 -15.04 -0.69 -5.42
CA LEU A 259 -15.13 -1.93 -4.64
C LEU A 259 -14.68 -3.18 -5.43
N PRO A 260 -15.08 -3.41 -6.71
CA PRO A 260 -14.61 -4.57 -7.46
C PRO A 260 -13.09 -4.59 -7.65
N LEU A 261 -12.48 -3.43 -7.88
CA LEU A 261 -11.03 -3.29 -8.06
C LEU A 261 -10.27 -3.50 -6.74
N MET A 262 -10.83 -3.01 -5.63
CA MET A 262 -10.29 -3.27 -4.28
C MET A 262 -10.34 -4.77 -3.93
N VAL A 263 -11.42 -5.47 -4.30
CA VAL A 263 -11.52 -6.92 -4.14
C VAL A 263 -10.48 -7.65 -5.00
N LEU A 264 -10.31 -7.24 -6.27
CA LEU A 264 -9.29 -7.80 -7.15
C LEU A 264 -7.87 -7.59 -6.61
N LEU A 265 -7.59 -6.43 -6.00
CA LEU A 265 -6.32 -6.17 -5.33
C LEU A 265 -6.08 -7.17 -4.18
N VAL A 266 -7.07 -7.41 -3.33
CA VAL A 266 -6.96 -8.38 -2.23
C VAL A 266 -6.75 -9.81 -2.77
N ILE A 267 -7.51 -10.21 -3.79
CA ILE A 267 -7.35 -11.51 -4.46
C ILE A 267 -5.94 -11.64 -5.04
N ALA A 268 -5.43 -10.60 -5.70
CA ALA A 268 -4.07 -10.58 -6.23
C ALA A 268 -3.03 -10.74 -5.11
N CYS A 269 -3.17 -10.05 -3.98
CA CYS A 269 -2.30 -10.22 -2.82
C CYS A 269 -2.36 -11.64 -2.21
N LEU A 270 -3.49 -12.34 -2.31
CA LEU A 270 -3.65 -13.73 -1.87
C LEU A 270 -2.98 -14.73 -2.82
N LEU A 271 -3.03 -14.47 -4.13
CA LEU A 271 -2.59 -15.37 -5.18
C LEU A 271 -1.12 -15.21 -5.57
N ILE A 272 -0.57 -14.01 -5.43
CA ILE A 272 0.87 -13.74 -5.57
C ILE A 272 1.64 -14.37 -4.44
#